data_AF-A0A850BFB0-F1
#
_entry.id   AF-A0A850BFB0-F1
#
_cell.length_a   1.000
_cell.length_b   1.000
_cell.length_c   1.000
_cell.angle_alpha   90.00
_cell.angle_beta   90.00
_cell.angle_gamma   90.00
#
_symmetry.space_group_name_H-M   'P 1'
#
loop_
_entity.id
_entity.type
_entity.pdbx_description
1 polymer ?
#
loop_
_entity_poly.entity_id
_entity_poly.type
_entity_poly.pdbx_seq_one_letter_code
_entity_poly.pdbx_strand_id
1 'polypeptide(L)'
;MASAGLVTAGAGNFASGLAGLGRALSTGSGAGAGSGSTAKPSTNKHHVFPQQFEGWFSKKGINIHHYTVRLPRSQHLKGVHGRGDDLLPGQWNQHWQEFIKKNPGASASDVFQFMEQLRSKYGIQRLPFESYR
;
A
#
# COMPACT_ATOMS: atom_id res chain seq x y z
N MET A 1 -25.36 39.88 2.61
CA MET A 1 -25.84 38.77 1.76
C MET A 1 -24.65 37.85 1.51
N ALA A 2 -24.43 36.85 2.36
CA ALA A 2 -23.34 35.89 2.20
C ALA A 2 -23.89 34.66 1.48
N SER A 3 -23.51 34.49 0.22
CA SER A 3 -23.91 33.33 -0.59
C SER A 3 -23.13 32.09 -0.15
N ALA A 4 -23.86 31.10 0.35
CA ALA A 4 -23.36 29.77 0.63
C ALA A 4 -23.06 29.06 -0.70
N GLY A 5 -21.78 28.84 -0.99
CA GLY A 5 -21.33 27.99 -2.09
C GLY A 5 -21.35 26.53 -1.66
N LEU A 6 -22.38 25.81 -2.11
CA LEU A 6 -22.51 24.36 -2.01
C LEU A 6 -21.39 23.70 -2.82
N VAL A 7 -20.42 23.07 -2.15
CA VAL A 7 -19.44 22.20 -2.82
C VAL A 7 -20.02 20.80 -2.92
N THR A 8 -20.49 20.47 -4.13
CA THR A 8 -20.94 19.15 -4.52
C THR A 8 -19.76 18.16 -4.44
N ALA A 9 -19.91 17.11 -3.63
CA ALA A 9 -18.95 16.01 -3.60
C ALA A 9 -19.14 15.18 -4.88
N GLY A 10 -18.18 15.27 -5.80
CA GLY A 10 -18.15 14.45 -7.00
C GLY A 10 -17.80 13.00 -6.66
N ALA A 11 -18.77 12.10 -6.81
CA ALA A 11 -18.57 10.66 -6.74
C ALA A 11 -17.66 10.21 -7.89
N GLY A 12 -16.45 9.76 -7.56
CA GLY A 12 -15.51 9.17 -8.52
C GLY A 12 -15.89 7.72 -8.82
N ASN A 13 -16.47 7.47 -9.99
CA ASN A 13 -16.66 6.14 -10.56
C ASN A 13 -15.30 5.54 -10.99
N PHE A 14 -14.92 4.39 -10.44
CA PHE A 14 -13.82 3.58 -10.96
C PHE A 14 -14.32 2.17 -11.27
N ALA A 15 -14.41 1.87 -12.57
CA ALA A 15 -14.78 0.58 -13.11
C ALA A 15 -13.67 -0.45 -12.85
N SER A 16 -14.04 -1.59 -12.27
CA SER A 16 -13.18 -2.77 -12.12
C SER A 16 -13.42 -3.71 -13.29
N GLY A 17 -12.42 -3.89 -14.16
CA GLY A 17 -12.40 -4.89 -15.22
C GLY A 17 -11.74 -6.18 -14.73
N LEU A 18 -12.54 -7.23 -14.55
CA LEU A 18 -12.09 -8.61 -14.39
C LEU A 18 -12.16 -9.29 -15.77
N ALA A 19 -11.04 -9.86 -16.24
CA ALA A 19 -11.03 -10.87 -17.28
C ALA A 19 -9.84 -11.80 -17.04
N GLY A 20 -10.13 -13.04 -16.65
CA GLY A 20 -9.14 -14.11 -16.57
C GLY A 20 -8.88 -14.73 -17.94
N LEU A 21 -7.81 -15.53 -18.03
CA LEU A 21 -7.69 -16.74 -18.85
C LEU A 21 -6.36 -17.41 -18.46
N GLY A 22 -6.38 -18.67 -17.98
CA GLY A 22 -5.75 -19.74 -18.75
C GLY A 22 -4.90 -20.66 -17.87
N ARG A 23 -5.29 -21.94 -17.77
CA ARG A 23 -4.51 -23.03 -17.17
C ARG A 23 -3.32 -23.39 -18.07
N ALA A 24 -2.18 -23.77 -17.48
CA ALA A 24 -1.31 -24.82 -18.00
C ALA A 24 -0.50 -25.45 -16.85
N LEU A 25 -0.67 -26.77 -16.69
CA LEU A 25 0.14 -27.65 -15.87
C LEU A 25 1.42 -27.97 -16.66
N SER A 26 2.59 -27.89 -16.03
CA SER A 26 3.76 -28.62 -16.53
C SER A 26 4.66 -29.03 -15.37
N THR A 27 4.84 -30.34 -15.28
CA THR A 27 5.65 -31.09 -14.32
C THR A 27 7.13 -30.99 -14.68
N GLY A 28 7.98 -30.69 -13.70
CA GLY A 28 9.44 -30.78 -13.83
C GLY A 28 10.08 -31.11 -12.50
N SER A 29 10.42 -32.40 -12.32
CA SER A 29 11.30 -32.89 -11.26
C SER A 29 12.71 -32.31 -11.43
N GLY A 30 13.27 -31.79 -10.35
CA GLY A 30 14.67 -31.37 -10.27
C GLY A 30 15.10 -31.27 -8.82
N ALA A 31 15.68 -32.35 -8.31
CA ALA A 31 16.34 -32.38 -7.02
C ALA A 31 17.57 -31.45 -7.04
N GLY A 32 17.66 -30.58 -6.03
CA GLY A 32 18.81 -29.72 -5.81
C GLY A 32 18.90 -29.42 -4.32
N ALA A 33 19.68 -30.23 -3.60
CA ALA A 33 20.06 -29.99 -2.22
C ALA A 33 20.87 -28.68 -2.14
N GLY A 34 20.43 -27.77 -1.27
CA GLY A 34 21.08 -26.49 -1.04
C GLY A 34 20.81 -25.99 0.37
N SER A 35 21.65 -26.44 1.30
CA SER A 35 22.05 -25.77 2.55
C SER A 35 21.03 -24.78 3.15
N GLY A 36 20.13 -25.31 3.99
CA GLY A 36 19.21 -24.52 4.80
C GLY A 36 19.93 -23.74 5.89
N SER A 37 20.40 -22.54 5.56
CA SER A 37 20.68 -21.51 6.57
C SER A 37 19.33 -21.04 7.14
N THR A 38 18.96 -21.53 8.33
CA THR A 38 17.72 -21.19 9.04
C THR A 38 17.75 -19.79 9.65
N ALA A 39 18.19 -18.78 8.89
CA ALA A 39 18.09 -17.39 9.31
C ALA A 39 16.60 -17.00 9.29
N LYS A 40 16.02 -16.74 10.47
CA LYS A 40 14.69 -16.14 10.58
C LYS A 40 14.62 -14.94 9.63
N PRO A 41 13.61 -14.84 8.74
CA PRO A 41 13.52 -13.71 7.82
C PRO A 41 13.51 -12.41 8.63
N SER A 42 14.47 -11.52 8.37
CA SER A 42 14.46 -10.21 9.00
C SER A 42 13.19 -9.48 8.59
N THR A 43 12.43 -8.99 9.57
CA THR A 43 11.20 -8.22 9.34
C THR A 43 11.45 -6.74 9.61
N ASN A 44 10.87 -5.86 8.80
CA ASN A 44 10.89 -4.42 9.03
C ASN A 44 9.46 -3.90 9.19
N LYS A 45 9.29 -2.83 9.97
CA LYS A 45 8.05 -2.05 10.00
C LYS A 45 8.01 -1.19 8.74
N HIS A 46 6.92 -1.27 8.00
CA HIS A 46 6.64 -0.47 6.82
C HIS A 46 5.58 0.58 7.16
N HIS A 47 5.88 1.86 6.95
CA HIS A 47 4.91 2.94 7.14
C HIS A 47 3.86 2.94 6.03
N VAL A 48 2.61 2.66 6.41
CA VAL A 48 1.48 2.64 5.47
C VAL A 48 1.21 4.04 4.91
N PHE A 49 1.36 5.07 5.75
CA PHE A 49 1.44 6.46 5.32
C PHE A 49 2.92 6.88 5.16
N PRO A 50 3.42 7.18 3.95
CA PRO A 50 4.84 7.43 3.73
C PRO A 50 5.37 8.62 4.52
N GLN A 51 6.49 8.43 5.20
CA GLN A 51 7.13 9.44 6.04
C GLN A 51 7.49 10.73 5.29
N GLN A 52 7.84 10.65 4.01
CA GLN A 52 8.11 11.83 3.18
C GLN A 52 6.92 12.80 3.02
N PHE A 53 5.69 12.35 3.30
CA PHE A 53 4.48 13.16 3.24
C PHE A 53 3.87 13.42 4.63
N GLU A 54 4.61 13.18 5.70
CA GLU A 54 4.15 13.33 7.09
C GLU A 54 3.48 14.69 7.35
N GLY A 55 4.09 15.78 6.89
CA GLY A 55 3.54 17.13 7.05
C GLY A 55 2.21 17.36 6.32
N TRP A 56 1.88 16.55 5.30
CA TRP A 56 0.58 16.61 4.63
C TRP A 56 -0.47 15.80 5.41
N PHE A 57 -0.09 14.65 5.96
CA PHE A 57 -0.97 13.84 6.80
C PHE A 57 -1.29 14.49 8.15
N SER A 58 -0.30 15.16 8.77
CA SER A 58 -0.48 15.82 10.07
C SER A 58 -1.51 16.96 10.00
N LYS A 59 -1.56 17.70 8.88
CA LYS A 59 -2.59 18.70 8.59
C LYS A 59 -4.01 18.14 8.54
N LYS A 60 -4.15 16.82 8.41
CA LYS A 60 -5.43 16.09 8.41
C LYS A 60 -5.69 15.35 9.72
N GLY A 61 -4.87 15.59 10.75
CA GLY A 61 -4.97 14.95 12.05
C GLY A 61 -4.49 13.49 12.08
N ILE A 62 -3.71 13.06 11.08
CA ILE A 62 -3.23 11.68 10.98
C ILE A 62 -1.78 11.61 11.49
N ASN A 63 -1.57 10.92 12.62
CA ASN A 63 -0.24 10.55 13.08
C ASN A 63 0.20 9.23 12.41
N ILE A 64 1.13 9.34 11.46
CA ILE A 64 1.57 8.23 10.61
C ILE A 64 2.28 7.11 11.38
N HIS A 65 2.87 7.42 12.54
CA HIS A 65 3.62 6.45 13.34
C HIS A 65 2.71 5.40 13.99
N HIS A 66 1.40 5.61 14.05
CA HIS A 66 0.47 4.58 14.50
C HIS A 66 0.15 3.52 13.43
N TYR A 67 0.54 3.76 12.18
CA TYR A 67 0.12 2.96 11.03
C TYR A 67 1.33 2.36 10.31
N THR A 68 1.93 1.36 10.94
CA THR A 68 2.93 0.52 10.29
C THR A 68 2.47 -0.93 10.21
N VAL A 69 2.96 -1.67 9.23
CA VAL A 69 2.76 -3.11 9.13
C VAL A 69 4.10 -3.82 9.08
N ARG A 70 4.19 -5.01 9.67
CA ARG A 70 5.43 -5.79 9.68
C ARG A 70 5.54 -6.65 8.43
N LEU A 71 6.61 -6.47 7.68
CA LEU A 71 6.88 -7.22 6.45
C LEU A 71 8.26 -7.88 6.48
N PRO A 72 8.42 -9.09 5.93
CA PRO A 72 9.73 -9.63 5.57
C PRO A 72 10.53 -8.63 4.72
N ARG A 73 11.85 -8.55 4.94
CA ARG A 73 12.73 -7.59 4.27
C ARG A 73 12.60 -7.61 2.75
N SER A 74 12.42 -8.78 2.14
CA SER A 74 12.22 -8.90 0.68
C SER A 74 10.92 -8.23 0.23
N GLN A 75 9.80 -8.51 0.91
CA GLN A 75 8.51 -7.89 0.60
C GLN A 75 8.56 -6.37 0.84
N HIS A 76 9.23 -5.92 1.90
CA HIS A 76 9.41 -4.50 2.18
C HIS A 76 10.18 -3.77 1.05
N LEU A 77 11.36 -4.29 0.69
CA LEU A 77 12.27 -3.60 -0.24
C LEU A 77 11.91 -3.82 -1.71
N LYS A 78 11.58 -5.05 -2.13
CA LYS A 78 11.28 -5.37 -3.53
C LYS A 78 9.80 -5.16 -3.83
N GLY A 79 8.95 -5.69 -2.96
CA GLY A 79 7.51 -5.73 -3.18
C GLY A 79 6.80 -4.39 -2.96
N VAL A 80 7.10 -3.66 -1.88
CA VAL A 80 6.40 -2.41 -1.56
C VAL A 80 7.16 -1.17 -2.05
N HIS A 81 8.46 -1.09 -1.79
CA HIS A 81 9.29 0.05 -2.20
C HIS A 81 9.98 -0.10 -3.56
N GLY A 82 10.16 -1.33 -4.05
CA GLY A 82 10.88 -1.60 -5.28
C GLY A 82 10.00 -1.46 -6.53
N ARG A 83 10.44 -2.11 -7.62
CA ARG A 83 9.66 -2.24 -8.86
C ARG A 83 8.52 -3.26 -8.74
N GLY A 84 8.38 -3.90 -7.58
CA GLY A 84 7.48 -5.01 -7.36
C GLY A 84 8.11 -6.37 -7.66
N ASP A 85 7.36 -7.41 -7.33
CA ASP A 85 7.58 -8.81 -7.68
C ASP A 85 6.23 -9.43 -8.09
N ASP A 86 6.19 -10.74 -8.33
CA ASP A 86 4.96 -11.45 -8.74
C ASP A 86 3.81 -11.32 -7.72
N LEU A 87 4.10 -10.96 -6.47
CA LEU A 87 3.13 -10.88 -5.38
C LEU A 87 2.76 -9.44 -5.02
N LEU A 88 3.66 -8.47 -5.22
CA LEU A 88 3.49 -7.08 -4.80
C LEU A 88 3.91 -6.11 -5.90
N PRO A 89 3.07 -5.13 -6.29
CA PRO A 89 3.30 -4.31 -7.49
C PRO A 89 4.38 -3.21 -7.37
N GLY A 90 5.05 -3.04 -6.23
CA GLY A 90 6.08 -1.99 -6.03
C GLY A 90 5.51 -0.57 -5.98
N GLN A 91 6.35 0.45 -5.88
CA GLN A 91 5.94 1.86 -6.09
C GLN A 91 4.93 2.44 -5.08
N TRP A 92 4.87 1.94 -3.84
CA TRP A 92 3.94 2.42 -2.80
C TRP A 92 3.95 3.94 -2.62
N ASN A 93 5.16 4.51 -2.55
CA ASN A 93 5.37 5.96 -2.41
C ASN A 93 4.85 6.75 -3.61
N GLN A 94 4.93 6.19 -4.81
CA GLN A 94 4.46 6.84 -6.02
C GLN A 94 2.93 6.91 -6.06
N HIS A 95 2.24 5.83 -5.67
CA HIS A 95 0.78 5.86 -5.57
C HIS A 95 0.28 6.89 -4.56
N TRP A 96 0.97 7.04 -3.42
CA TRP A 96 0.70 8.13 -2.49
C TRP A 96 0.97 9.51 -3.09
N GLN A 97 2.09 9.69 -3.79
CA GLN A 97 2.41 10.95 -4.45
C GLN A 97 1.35 11.34 -5.48
N GLU A 98 0.89 10.38 -6.29
CA GLU A 98 -0.17 10.58 -7.29
C GLU A 98 -1.51 10.97 -6.64
N PHE A 99 -1.89 10.26 -5.57
CA PHE A 99 -3.11 10.56 -4.81
C PHE A 99 -3.07 11.97 -4.21
N ILE A 100 -1.96 12.33 -3.55
CA ILE A 100 -1.80 13.66 -2.93
C ILE A 100 -1.83 14.77 -3.98
N LYS A 101 -1.14 14.59 -5.12
CA LYS A 101 -1.13 15.58 -6.22
C LYS A 101 -2.52 15.80 -6.81
N LYS A 102 -3.29 14.73 -7.00
CA LYS A 102 -4.65 14.79 -7.56
C LYS A 102 -5.68 15.30 -6.54
N ASN A 103 -5.45 15.11 -5.24
CA ASN A 103 -6.41 15.39 -4.19
C ASN A 103 -5.79 16.21 -3.04
N PRO A 104 -5.28 17.44 -3.29
CA PRO A 104 -4.61 18.24 -2.24
C PRO A 104 -5.54 18.53 -1.05
N GLY A 105 -6.84 18.67 -1.32
CA GLY A 105 -7.90 18.93 -0.33
C GLY A 105 -8.58 17.68 0.26
N ALA A 106 -8.07 16.47 0.01
CA ALA A 106 -8.66 15.22 0.52
C ALA A 106 -8.96 15.29 2.03
N SER A 107 -10.13 14.85 2.44
CA SER A 107 -10.49 14.71 3.86
C SER A 107 -9.69 13.56 4.52
N ALA A 108 -9.68 13.49 5.85
CA ALA A 108 -9.09 12.34 6.54
C ALA A 108 -9.77 11.03 6.13
N SER A 109 -11.10 11.03 5.94
CA SER A 109 -11.85 9.87 5.44
C SER A 109 -11.34 9.41 4.07
N ASP A 110 -11.16 10.33 3.11
CA ASP A 110 -10.65 9.98 1.77
C ASP A 110 -9.25 9.36 1.84
N VAL A 111 -8.41 9.88 2.74
CA VAL A 111 -7.06 9.35 2.98
C VAL A 111 -7.11 7.92 3.52
N PHE A 112 -7.98 7.64 4.49
CA PHE A 112 -8.15 6.28 5.02
C PHE A 112 -8.77 5.32 4.01
N GLN A 113 -9.71 5.77 3.19
CA GLN A 113 -10.28 4.97 2.11
C GLN A 113 -9.22 4.60 1.07
N PHE A 114 -8.41 5.57 0.62
CA PHE A 114 -7.31 5.29 -0.31
C PHE A 114 -6.27 4.35 0.32
N MET A 115 -5.97 4.53 1.60
CA MET A 115 -5.06 3.64 2.34
C MET A 115 -5.55 2.19 2.32
N GLU A 116 -6.82 1.93 2.61
CA GLU A 116 -7.38 0.57 2.59
C GLU A 116 -7.38 -0.04 1.18
N GLN A 117 -7.73 0.76 0.16
CA GLN A 117 -7.65 0.33 -1.25
C GLN A 117 -6.21 -0.05 -1.63
N LEU A 118 -5.24 0.77 -1.23
CA LEU A 118 -3.83 0.53 -1.52
C LEU A 118 -3.33 -0.71 -0.77
N ARG A 119 -3.67 -0.89 0.51
CA ARG A 119 -3.32 -2.11 1.25
C ARG A 119 -3.93 -3.36 0.61
N SER A 120 -5.17 -3.28 0.14
CA SER A 120 -5.83 -4.38 -0.57
C SER A 120 -5.12 -4.70 -1.89
N LYS A 121 -4.70 -3.69 -2.65
CA LYS A 121 -3.94 -3.85 -3.90
C LYS A 121 -2.61 -4.58 -3.69
N TYR A 122 -1.98 -4.39 -2.54
CA TYR A 122 -0.72 -5.05 -2.16
C TYR A 122 -0.94 -6.29 -1.28
N GLY A 123 -2.17 -6.75 -1.07
CA GLY A 123 -2.42 -7.94 -0.24
C GLY A 123 -1.97 -7.82 1.23
N ILE A 124 -1.78 -6.61 1.76
CA ILE A 124 -1.32 -6.34 3.14
C ILE A 124 -2.45 -5.82 4.05
N GLN A 125 -3.69 -5.81 3.57
CA GLN A 125 -4.87 -5.36 4.33
C GLN A 125 -5.17 -6.23 5.57
N ARG A 126 -4.72 -7.50 5.55
CA ARG A 126 -4.90 -8.43 6.67
C ARG A 126 -3.84 -8.32 7.76
N LEU A 127 -2.77 -7.55 7.53
CA LEU A 127 -1.72 -7.35 8.53
C LEU A 127 -2.19 -6.35 9.58
N PRO A 128 -1.97 -6.60 10.88
CA PRO A 128 -2.34 -5.64 11.92
C PRO A 128 -1.47 -4.39 11.84
N PHE A 129 -2.04 -3.25 12.22
CA PHE A 129 -1.25 -2.05 12.46
C PHE A 129 -0.42 -2.21 13.73
N GLU A 130 0.84 -1.80 13.65
CA GLU A 130 1.76 -1.66 14.76
C GLU A 130 2.23 -0.21 14.85
N SER A 131 2.41 0.31 16.07
CA SER A 131 3.05 1.61 16.25
C SER A 131 4.56 1.54 16.00
N TYR A 132 5.09 2.56 15.32
CA TYR A 132 6.51 2.81 15.11
C TYR A 132 7.12 3.40 16.39
N ARG A 133 7.36 2.52 17.37
CA ARG A 133 8.32 2.73 18.47
C ARG A 133 9.67 2.18 18.08
#